data_AF-A0A8H3GXV1-F1
#
_entry.id   AF-A0A8H3GXV1-F1
#
_cell.length_a   1.000
_cell.length_b   1.000
_cell.length_c   1.000
_cell.angle_alpha   90.00
_cell.angle_beta   90.00
_cell.angle_gamma   90.00
#
_symmetry.space_group_name_H-M   'P 1'
#
loop_
_entity.id
_entity.type
_entity.pdbx_description
1 polymer ?
#
loop_
_entity_poly.entity_id
_entity_poly.type
_entity_poly.pdbx_seq_one_letter_code
_entity_poly.pdbx_strand_id
1 'polypeptide(L)'
;MSFASSSSSSAESYSSGSELHTSPGQYSPYTPDSSPEAGPVSLPSLFDESAAITAANAAADGILCDVVSCVKAFKAPSELDFSATTKDHPLFLADSEKNRPFINQLCKLAGLRSELARIPTHGDEALEDKLRKTELAIGRALERMKEYQLKLYGEFDSVFNQVLSTLGEYERSFEYPSELDFVSNPDKNGMFLLNNDKNKPFIDQLRKLDRLRTWLEAIPRGNPQREYTYRAVKAKIEQAIKNCRSDKLRMVEMAIGQAMERMKEYQLKLYEQLSTASYSILSSLDEYVSSFKYPSELDFVSNPKNYGMVHLNNDKNKPFINELRNLDGIRACLAAISTNGDPELEYKHQAVSVEVAKAAKVMQNHQRKLLRHNAKAHRSPPV
;
A
#
# COMPACT_ATOMS: atom_id res chain seq x y z
N MET A 1 -4.86 3.32 -14.95
CA MET A 1 -6.29 3.34 -15.33
C MET A 1 -6.90 4.58 -14.74
N SER A 2 -7.39 5.46 -15.60
CA SER A 2 -7.90 6.80 -15.28
C SER A 2 -9.34 6.75 -14.74
N PHE A 3 -9.65 7.78 -13.97
CA PHE A 3 -10.87 8.15 -13.25
C PHE A 3 -12.22 7.89 -13.94
N ALA A 4 -13.25 7.60 -13.14
CA ALA A 4 -14.53 8.32 -13.21
C ALA A 4 -15.39 8.05 -11.95
N SER A 5 -15.56 9.09 -11.13
CA SER A 5 -16.75 9.28 -10.29
C SER A 5 -17.92 9.68 -11.19
N SER A 6 -19.16 9.33 -10.83
CA SER A 6 -20.33 10.00 -11.39
C SER A 6 -21.48 10.03 -10.37
N SER A 7 -21.94 11.25 -10.13
CA SER A 7 -23.08 11.64 -9.32
C SER A 7 -24.38 11.65 -10.14
N SER A 8 -25.51 11.64 -9.41
CA SER A 8 -26.88 12.11 -9.70
C SER A 8 -27.38 12.28 -11.13
N SER A 9 -28.62 11.84 -11.36
CA SER A 9 -29.64 12.69 -12.00
C SER A 9 -31.08 12.27 -11.63
N SER A 10 -31.86 13.26 -11.22
CA SER A 10 -33.32 13.31 -11.32
C SER A 10 -33.67 14.12 -12.57
N ALA A 11 -34.69 13.73 -13.33
CA ALA A 11 -35.75 14.59 -13.90
C ALA A 11 -36.54 13.88 -15.02
N GLU A 12 -37.86 14.12 -14.98
CA GLU A 12 -38.87 14.11 -16.08
C GLU A 12 -39.26 12.76 -16.71
N SER A 13 -40.48 12.48 -17.15
CA SER A 13 -41.76 13.20 -17.40
C SER A 13 -42.86 12.10 -17.55
N TYR A 14 -44.19 12.31 -17.49
CA TYR A 14 -45.10 12.84 -18.52
C TYR A 14 -46.55 12.95 -17.99
N SER A 15 -47.32 13.74 -18.72
CA SER A 15 -48.62 14.38 -18.46
C SER A 15 -49.84 13.66 -19.08
N SER A 16 -51.04 13.91 -18.55
CA SER A 16 -52.38 13.98 -19.22
C SER A 16 -53.45 14.16 -18.13
N GLY A 17 -54.47 15.03 -18.17
CA GLY A 17 -55.07 15.85 -19.23
C GLY A 17 -56.61 15.82 -19.05
N SER A 18 -57.27 16.96 -19.34
CA SER A 18 -58.73 17.23 -19.39
C SER A 18 -59.38 17.77 -18.10
N GLU A 19 -60.31 18.73 -18.12
CA GLU A 19 -60.88 19.57 -19.19
C GLU A 19 -61.62 20.76 -18.53
N LEU A 20 -61.66 21.89 -19.23
CA LEU A 20 -62.38 23.12 -18.90
C LEU A 20 -63.91 22.92 -19.02
N HIS A 21 -64.71 23.55 -18.16
CA HIS A 21 -65.94 24.22 -18.61
C HIS A 21 -66.36 25.36 -17.66
N THR A 22 -66.40 26.56 -18.23
CA THR A 22 -66.91 27.81 -17.68
C THR A 22 -68.43 27.90 -17.80
N SER A 23 -69.09 28.59 -16.85
CA SER A 23 -70.43 29.15 -17.03
C SER A 23 -70.62 30.40 -16.17
N PRO A 24 -71.00 31.55 -16.76
CA PRO A 24 -71.52 32.70 -16.03
C PRO A 24 -73.02 32.93 -16.34
N GLY A 25 -73.81 33.26 -15.32
CA GLY A 25 -75.21 33.67 -15.50
C GLY A 25 -75.76 34.39 -14.27
N GLN A 26 -76.04 35.69 -14.41
CA GLN A 26 -76.75 36.54 -13.46
C GLN A 26 -78.28 36.43 -13.66
N TYR A 27 -79.08 36.50 -12.58
CA TYR A 27 -80.12 37.52 -12.27
C TYR A 27 -81.07 37.07 -11.13
N SER A 28 -81.48 38.06 -10.32
CA SER A 28 -82.31 38.13 -9.08
C SER A 28 -83.84 37.88 -9.35
N PRO A 29 -84.88 38.05 -8.44
CA PRO A 29 -84.90 38.66 -7.09
C PRO A 29 -85.97 38.20 -6.02
N TYR A 30 -85.89 38.78 -4.79
CA TYR A 30 -86.95 38.99 -3.75
C TYR A 30 -87.57 37.73 -3.07
N THR A 31 -87.94 37.63 -1.77
CA THR A 31 -88.27 38.53 -0.64
C THR A 31 -88.29 37.68 0.68
N PRO A 32 -88.60 38.21 1.90
CA PRO A 32 -88.01 37.77 3.17
C PRO A 32 -88.96 37.02 4.13
N ASP A 33 -88.39 36.64 5.29
CA ASP A 33 -88.93 36.79 6.64
C ASP A 33 -89.23 35.51 7.48
N SER A 34 -88.77 35.60 8.75
CA SER A 34 -89.32 35.01 9.98
C SER A 34 -89.06 33.55 10.42
N SER A 35 -88.06 33.41 11.31
CA SER A 35 -88.11 32.80 12.68
C SER A 35 -88.32 31.27 12.86
N PRO A 36 -88.11 30.69 14.06
CA PRO A 36 -86.88 30.57 14.87
C PRO A 36 -86.56 29.08 15.18
N GLU A 37 -85.31 28.62 15.20
CA GLU A 37 -85.06 27.31 15.83
C GLU A 37 -83.62 27.10 16.33
N ALA A 38 -83.56 26.80 17.62
CA ALA A 38 -82.55 26.03 18.36
C ALA A 38 -81.13 26.03 17.78
N GLY A 39 -80.23 26.81 18.41
CA GLY A 39 -78.80 26.67 18.19
C GLY A 39 -78.34 25.25 18.51
N PRO A 40 -77.74 24.52 17.55
CA PRO A 40 -77.07 23.28 17.86
C PRO A 40 -75.80 23.63 18.63
N VAL A 41 -75.63 22.99 19.78
CA VAL A 41 -74.35 22.90 20.49
C VAL A 41 -73.30 22.50 19.46
N SER A 42 -72.41 23.43 19.11
CA SER A 42 -71.29 23.19 18.20
C SER A 42 -70.44 22.07 18.79
N LEU A 43 -70.55 20.88 18.19
CA LEU A 43 -69.61 19.79 18.43
C LEU A 43 -68.22 20.24 17.92
N PRO A 44 -67.15 19.99 18.68
CA PRO A 44 -65.79 20.35 18.24
C PRO A 44 -65.48 19.68 16.90
N SER A 45 -65.04 20.49 15.93
CA SER A 45 -64.62 20.01 14.61
C SER A 45 -63.44 19.06 14.76
N LEU A 46 -63.49 17.90 14.11
CA LEU A 46 -62.46 16.87 14.13
C LEU A 46 -61.15 17.29 13.41
N PHE A 47 -61.16 18.47 12.79
CA PHE A 47 -60.00 19.10 12.11
C PHE A 47 -59.49 20.34 12.85
N ASP A 48 -59.83 20.48 14.13
CA ASP A 48 -59.33 21.57 14.95
C ASP A 48 -57.85 21.32 15.30
N GLU A 49 -56.95 22.10 14.68
CA GLU A 49 -55.52 22.06 14.90
C GLU A 49 -55.17 22.21 16.40
N SER A 50 -56.01 22.93 17.16
CA SER A 50 -55.89 23.07 18.61
C SER A 50 -56.06 21.73 19.36
N ALA A 51 -56.94 20.85 18.87
CA ALA A 51 -57.12 19.52 19.45
C ALA A 51 -55.91 18.62 19.18
N ALA A 52 -55.30 18.73 18.00
CA ALA A 52 -54.08 17.99 17.66
C ALA A 52 -52.88 18.42 18.52
N ILE A 53 -52.67 19.74 18.68
CA ILE A 53 -51.62 20.29 19.55
C ILE A 53 -51.84 19.89 21.02
N THR A 54 -53.11 19.88 21.48
CA THR A 54 -53.45 19.44 22.85
C THR A 54 -53.12 17.95 23.06
N ALA A 55 -53.47 17.11 22.10
CA ALA A 55 -53.16 15.67 22.15
C ALA A 55 -51.65 15.41 22.12
N ALA A 56 -50.91 16.12 21.27
CA ALA A 56 -49.45 16.01 21.19
C ALA A 56 -48.76 16.46 22.49
N ASN A 57 -49.27 17.52 23.13
CA ASN A 57 -48.82 17.97 24.44
C ASN A 57 -49.05 16.92 25.52
N ALA A 58 -50.25 16.33 25.57
CA ALA A 58 -50.57 15.27 26.53
C ALA A 58 -49.68 14.03 26.34
N ALA A 59 -49.37 13.66 25.08
CA ALA A 59 -48.45 12.58 24.77
C ALA A 59 -47.03 12.87 25.25
N ALA A 60 -46.52 14.08 25.02
CA ALA A 60 -45.19 14.49 25.50
C ALA A 60 -45.09 14.49 27.03
N ASP A 61 -46.16 14.93 27.73
CA ASP A 61 -46.23 14.90 29.19
C ASP A 61 -46.29 13.45 29.72
N GLY A 62 -47.00 12.56 29.02
CA GLY A 62 -47.02 11.13 29.29
C GLY A 62 -45.62 10.51 29.22
N ILE A 63 -44.88 10.76 28.13
CA ILE A 63 -43.51 10.28 27.98
C ILE A 63 -42.61 10.82 29.08
N LEU A 64 -42.73 12.10 29.44
CA LEU A 64 -41.92 12.68 30.52
C LEU A 64 -42.21 12.00 31.86
N CYS A 65 -43.48 11.69 32.16
CA CYS A 65 -43.87 10.93 33.35
C CYS A 65 -43.30 9.52 33.33
N ASP A 66 -43.27 8.86 32.17
CA ASP A 66 -42.70 7.53 32.01
C ASP A 66 -41.18 7.53 32.16
N VAL A 67 -40.49 8.57 31.67
CA VAL A 67 -39.05 8.75 31.90
C VAL A 67 -38.76 8.89 33.40
N VAL A 68 -39.51 9.74 34.10
CA VAL A 68 -39.36 9.93 35.55
C VAL A 68 -39.63 8.62 36.30
N SER A 69 -40.68 7.90 35.91
CA SER A 69 -41.05 6.61 36.52
C SER A 69 -39.98 5.55 36.27
N CYS A 70 -39.46 5.47 35.04
CA CYS A 70 -38.35 4.60 34.68
C CYS A 70 -37.11 4.88 35.52
N VAL A 71 -36.71 6.15 35.66
CA VAL A 71 -35.51 6.52 36.43
C VAL A 71 -35.69 6.25 37.92
N LYS A 72 -36.88 6.51 38.49
CA LYS A 72 -37.16 6.29 39.91
C LYS A 72 -37.30 4.81 40.28
N ALA A 73 -37.92 4.01 39.42
CA ALA A 73 -38.14 2.58 39.67
C ALA A 73 -36.88 1.74 39.44
N PHE A 74 -35.90 2.26 38.70
CA PHE A 74 -34.70 1.54 38.35
C PHE A 74 -33.81 1.28 39.57
N LYS A 75 -33.64 0.00 39.91
CA LYS A 75 -32.62 -0.47 40.85
C LYS A 75 -31.41 -0.93 40.06
N ALA A 76 -30.33 -0.16 40.13
CA ALA A 76 -29.09 -0.48 39.44
C ALA A 76 -28.47 -1.77 40.02
N PRO A 77 -28.15 -2.79 39.18
CA PRO A 77 -27.47 -4.00 39.63
C PRO A 77 -26.09 -3.68 40.20
N SER A 78 -25.65 -4.34 41.27
CA SER A 78 -24.32 -4.10 41.88
C SER A 78 -23.14 -4.53 40.99
N GLU A 79 -23.40 -5.41 40.02
CA GLU A 79 -22.41 -5.98 39.11
C GLU A 79 -23.07 -6.24 37.75
N LEU A 80 -22.28 -6.23 36.69
CA LEU A 80 -22.73 -6.52 35.33
C LEU A 80 -21.82 -7.58 34.70
N ASP A 81 -22.41 -8.54 33.97
CA ASP A 81 -21.66 -9.57 33.26
C ASP A 81 -21.30 -9.06 31.86
N PHE A 82 -20.03 -8.81 31.57
CA PHE A 82 -19.60 -8.38 30.25
C PHE A 82 -19.40 -9.59 29.33
N SER A 83 -19.79 -9.47 28.06
CA SER A 83 -19.63 -10.56 27.09
C SER A 83 -18.15 -10.72 26.73
N ALA A 84 -17.57 -11.89 26.97
CA ALA A 84 -16.19 -12.22 26.57
C ALA A 84 -16.04 -12.51 25.06
N THR A 85 -17.16 -12.60 24.33
CA THR A 85 -17.24 -13.17 22.97
C THR A 85 -16.79 -12.23 21.87
N THR A 86 -16.68 -10.92 22.12
CA THR A 86 -16.24 -9.94 21.11
C THR A 86 -15.06 -9.14 21.63
N LYS A 87 -13.85 -9.54 21.22
CA LYS A 87 -12.60 -8.76 21.39
C LYS A 87 -12.74 -7.32 20.89
N ASP A 88 -13.68 -7.08 19.98
CA ASP A 88 -13.93 -5.78 19.35
C ASP A 88 -14.84 -4.85 20.18
N HIS A 89 -15.61 -5.39 21.15
CA HIS A 89 -16.60 -4.63 21.91
C HIS A 89 -16.65 -5.02 23.41
N PRO A 90 -15.65 -4.62 24.20
CA PRO A 90 -15.51 -5.04 25.61
C PRO A 90 -16.61 -4.51 26.55
N LEU A 91 -17.42 -3.54 26.09
CA LEU A 91 -18.54 -2.99 26.86
C LEU A 91 -19.87 -3.71 26.58
N PHE A 92 -19.93 -4.69 25.67
CA PHE A 92 -21.19 -5.40 25.45
C PHE A 92 -21.56 -6.21 26.70
N LEU A 93 -22.82 -6.09 27.09
CA LEU A 93 -23.38 -6.87 28.19
C LEU A 93 -23.78 -8.24 27.65
N ALA A 94 -23.45 -9.30 28.39
CA ALA A 94 -23.98 -10.62 28.11
C ALA A 94 -25.50 -10.62 28.31
N ASP A 95 -26.23 -11.40 27.53
CA ASP A 95 -27.65 -11.66 27.80
C ASP A 95 -27.75 -12.65 28.96
N SER A 96 -27.64 -12.13 30.19
CA SER A 96 -27.73 -12.87 31.45
C SER A 96 -28.90 -12.37 32.29
N GLU A 97 -29.43 -13.22 33.17
CA GLU A 97 -30.49 -12.82 34.09
C GLU A 97 -30.09 -11.63 34.97
N LYS A 98 -28.79 -11.53 35.30
CA LYS A 98 -28.22 -10.43 36.09
C LYS A 98 -28.21 -9.10 35.35
N ASN A 99 -27.93 -9.12 34.04
CA ASN A 99 -27.93 -7.92 33.20
C ASN A 99 -29.31 -7.51 32.72
N ARG A 100 -30.28 -8.44 32.71
CA ARG A 100 -31.63 -8.23 32.19
C ARG A 100 -32.31 -6.95 32.74
N PRO A 101 -32.25 -6.61 34.06
CA PRO A 101 -32.80 -5.35 34.55
C PRO A 101 -32.16 -4.10 33.93
N PHE A 102 -30.84 -4.10 33.73
CA PHE A 102 -30.10 -2.99 33.14
C PHE A 102 -30.37 -2.86 31.63
N ILE A 103 -30.36 -3.98 30.90
CA ILE A 103 -30.68 -4.03 29.46
C ILE A 103 -32.12 -3.59 29.22
N ASN A 104 -33.08 -4.11 30.00
CA ASN A 104 -34.49 -3.72 29.89
C ASN A 104 -34.68 -2.22 30.12
N GLN A 105 -33.96 -1.63 31.06
CA GLN A 105 -34.02 -0.20 31.31
C GLN A 105 -33.47 0.62 30.12
N LEU A 106 -32.34 0.20 29.52
CA LEU A 106 -31.82 0.83 28.30
C LEU A 106 -32.84 0.76 27.15
N CYS A 107 -33.43 -0.42 26.94
CA CYS A 107 -34.45 -0.63 25.92
C CYS A 107 -35.69 0.26 26.15
N LYS A 108 -36.15 0.38 27.40
CA LYS A 108 -37.28 1.26 27.76
C LYS A 108 -36.99 2.72 27.42
N LEU A 109 -35.82 3.24 27.84
CA LEU A 109 -35.44 4.63 27.54
C LEU A 109 -35.28 4.87 26.02
N ALA A 110 -34.73 3.91 25.28
CA ALA A 110 -34.64 3.98 23.83
C ALA A 110 -36.02 3.93 23.15
N GLY A 111 -36.96 3.14 23.69
CA GLY A 111 -38.36 3.11 23.29
C GLY A 111 -39.04 4.46 23.47
N LEU A 112 -38.95 5.05 24.66
CA LEU A 112 -39.49 6.37 24.97
C LEU A 112 -38.91 7.46 24.05
N ARG A 113 -37.62 7.39 23.72
CA ARG A 113 -36.98 8.28 22.75
C ARG A 113 -37.61 8.16 21.36
N SER A 114 -37.87 6.93 20.94
CA SER A 114 -38.47 6.63 19.64
C SER A 114 -39.93 7.06 19.59
N GLU A 115 -40.67 6.93 20.68
CA GLU A 115 -42.04 7.44 20.82
C GLU A 115 -42.09 8.97 20.77
N LEU A 116 -41.16 9.64 21.48
CA LEU A 116 -41.06 11.10 21.49
C LEU A 116 -40.82 11.65 20.08
N ALA A 117 -39.94 11.01 19.31
CA ALA A 117 -39.63 11.40 17.94
C ALA A 117 -40.81 11.25 16.96
N ARG A 118 -41.87 10.53 17.34
CA ARG A 118 -43.08 10.34 16.51
C ARG A 118 -44.17 11.37 16.80
N ILE A 119 -44.01 12.20 17.82
CA ILE A 119 -44.99 13.23 18.17
C ILE A 119 -44.82 14.41 17.17
N PRO A 120 -45.86 14.72 16.37
CA PRO A 120 -45.81 15.86 15.47
C PRO A 120 -45.85 17.18 16.26
N THR A 121 -45.07 18.17 15.83
CA THR A 121 -45.00 19.49 16.49
C THR A 121 -46.08 20.45 16.01
N HIS A 122 -46.63 20.24 14.81
CA HIS A 122 -47.60 21.13 14.16
C HIS A 122 -47.15 22.60 14.09
N GLY A 123 -45.84 22.86 14.13
CA GLY A 123 -45.28 24.22 14.14
C GLY A 123 -45.48 24.98 15.45
N ASP A 124 -45.95 24.33 16.52
CA ASP A 124 -46.11 24.96 17.84
C ASP A 124 -44.76 25.04 18.58
N GLU A 125 -44.26 26.27 18.77
CA GLU A 125 -42.94 26.51 19.40
C GLU A 125 -42.86 25.99 20.84
N ALA A 126 -43.97 26.06 21.59
CA ALA A 126 -44.01 25.60 22.98
C ALA A 126 -43.89 24.08 23.08
N LEU A 127 -44.55 23.35 22.19
CA LEU A 127 -44.44 21.91 22.06
C LEU A 127 -43.05 21.49 21.59
N GLU A 128 -42.44 22.20 20.63
CA GLU A 128 -41.05 21.95 20.21
C GLU A 128 -40.05 22.07 21.35
N ASP A 129 -40.15 23.13 22.15
CA ASP A 129 -39.31 23.32 23.33
C ASP A 129 -39.54 22.21 24.38
N LYS A 130 -40.79 21.78 24.57
CA LYS A 130 -41.13 20.67 25.45
C LYS A 130 -40.52 19.35 24.97
N LEU A 131 -40.68 18.98 23.70
CA LEU A 131 -40.10 17.76 23.13
C LEU A 131 -38.57 17.78 23.26
N ARG A 132 -37.93 18.93 23.00
CA ARG A 132 -36.48 19.09 23.18
C ARG A 132 -36.04 18.89 24.63
N LYS A 133 -36.78 19.42 25.60
CA LYS A 133 -36.49 19.22 27.03
C LYS A 133 -36.64 17.75 27.45
N THR A 134 -37.68 17.07 26.98
CA THR A 134 -37.89 15.64 27.25
C THR A 134 -36.80 14.79 26.60
N GLU A 135 -36.41 15.10 25.37
CA GLU A 135 -35.29 14.45 24.66
C GLU A 135 -33.97 14.61 25.45
N LEU A 136 -33.70 15.80 25.97
CA LEU A 136 -32.54 16.06 26.82
C LEU A 136 -32.59 15.25 28.12
N ALA A 137 -33.77 15.10 28.73
CA ALA A 137 -33.95 14.29 29.93
C ALA A 137 -33.68 12.80 29.67
N ILE A 138 -34.17 12.25 28.55
CA ILE A 138 -33.87 10.88 28.12
C ILE A 138 -32.37 10.73 27.86
N GLY A 139 -31.77 11.67 27.14
CA GLY A 139 -30.33 11.69 26.86
C GLY A 139 -29.48 11.63 28.14
N ARG A 140 -29.81 12.47 29.13
CA ARG A 140 -29.14 12.46 30.45
C ARG A 140 -29.34 11.15 31.20
N ALA A 141 -30.51 10.52 31.10
CA ALA A 141 -30.75 9.22 31.74
C ALA A 141 -29.90 8.12 31.11
N LEU A 142 -29.84 8.06 29.77
CA LEU A 142 -28.99 7.13 29.02
C LEU A 142 -27.50 7.34 29.33
N GLU A 143 -27.06 8.59 29.42
CA GLU A 143 -25.68 8.93 29.76
C GLU A 143 -25.30 8.43 31.16
N ARG A 144 -26.14 8.67 32.17
CA ARG A 144 -25.92 8.14 33.52
C ARG A 144 -25.85 6.61 33.56
N MET A 145 -26.67 5.92 32.76
CA MET A 145 -26.58 4.46 32.65
C MET A 145 -25.23 4.03 32.05
N LYS A 146 -24.76 4.71 31.01
CA LYS A 146 -23.44 4.45 30.42
C LYS A 146 -22.30 4.71 31.41
N GLU A 147 -22.38 5.79 32.18
CA GLU A 147 -21.42 6.09 33.25
C GLU A 147 -21.42 5.00 34.32
N TYR A 148 -22.61 4.51 34.71
CA TYR A 148 -22.74 3.42 35.68
C TYR A 148 -22.14 2.11 35.17
N GLN A 149 -22.43 1.76 33.91
CA GLN A 149 -21.80 0.62 33.24
C GLN A 149 -20.27 0.76 33.23
N LEU A 150 -19.75 1.95 32.95
CA LEU A 150 -18.31 2.25 33.00
C LEU A 150 -17.72 2.25 34.41
N LYS A 151 -18.54 2.49 35.43
CA LYS A 151 -18.14 2.42 36.84
C LYS A 151 -18.09 0.98 37.33
N LEU A 152 -18.99 0.11 36.89
CA LEU A 152 -18.95 -1.32 37.22
C LEU A 152 -17.92 -2.07 36.41
N TYR A 153 -17.70 -1.64 35.16
CA TYR A 153 -16.49 -1.96 34.42
C TYR A 153 -15.23 -1.38 35.11
N GLY A 154 -15.40 -0.51 36.12
CA GLY A 154 -14.42 0.14 37.00
C GLY A 154 -13.57 -0.77 37.88
N GLU A 155 -13.74 -2.09 37.81
CA GLU A 155 -12.59 -3.03 37.89
C GLU A 155 -11.59 -2.84 36.71
N PHE A 156 -11.51 -1.63 36.16
CA PHE A 156 -10.93 -1.19 34.90
C PHE A 156 -9.41 -1.12 34.92
N ASP A 157 -8.82 -0.97 36.12
CA ASP A 157 -7.39 -1.19 36.29
C ASP A 157 -7.02 -2.60 35.86
N SER A 158 -7.91 -3.60 36.05
CA SER A 158 -7.67 -4.95 35.50
C SER A 158 -7.58 -4.94 33.98
N VAL A 159 -8.36 -4.11 33.28
CA VAL A 159 -8.38 -4.03 31.82
C VAL A 159 -7.09 -3.42 31.29
N PHE A 160 -6.65 -2.27 31.85
CA PHE A 160 -5.35 -1.70 31.47
C PHE A 160 -4.19 -2.60 31.88
N ASN A 161 -4.25 -3.22 33.06
CA ASN A 161 -3.26 -4.21 33.49
C ASN A 161 -3.25 -5.42 32.57
N GLN A 162 -4.40 -5.82 32.02
CA GLN A 162 -4.51 -6.90 31.04
C GLN A 162 -3.94 -6.49 29.68
N VAL A 163 -4.17 -5.25 29.22
CA VAL A 163 -3.49 -4.68 28.03
C VAL A 163 -1.97 -4.74 28.24
N LEU A 164 -1.50 -4.26 29.39
CA LEU A 164 -0.08 -4.18 29.71
C LEU A 164 0.56 -5.56 29.88
N SER A 165 -0.15 -6.52 30.52
CA SER A 165 0.30 -7.90 30.64
C SER A 165 0.39 -8.55 29.26
N THR A 166 -0.66 -8.40 28.45
CA THR A 166 -0.72 -8.94 27.08
C THR A 166 0.39 -8.34 26.21
N LEU A 167 0.65 -7.03 26.33
CA LEU A 167 1.76 -6.37 25.65
C LEU A 167 3.12 -6.92 26.12
N GLY A 168 3.32 -7.07 27.44
CA GLY A 168 4.56 -7.62 27.99
C GLY A 168 4.79 -9.08 27.62
N GLU A 169 3.74 -9.89 27.54
CA GLU A 169 3.78 -11.26 27.03
C GLU A 169 4.17 -11.27 25.54
N TYR A 170 3.62 -10.37 24.72
CA TYR A 170 4.00 -10.23 23.32
C TYR A 170 5.45 -9.78 23.15
N GLU A 171 5.93 -8.83 23.96
CA GLU A 171 7.33 -8.40 23.92
C GLU A 171 8.28 -9.53 24.32
N ARG A 172 7.94 -10.36 25.31
CA ARG A 172 8.78 -11.48 25.77
C ARG A 172 8.73 -12.69 24.84
N SER A 173 7.58 -13.00 24.27
CA SER A 173 7.38 -14.14 23.38
C SER A 173 7.90 -13.87 21.96
N PHE A 174 8.41 -12.67 21.70
CA PHE A 174 8.83 -12.31 20.37
C PHE A 174 10.19 -12.92 20.02
N GLU A 175 10.15 -13.89 19.12
CA GLU A 175 11.32 -14.33 18.39
C GLU A 175 11.50 -13.45 17.15
N TYR A 176 12.53 -12.61 17.18
CA TYR A 176 12.95 -11.89 16.00
C TYR A 176 13.50 -12.92 15.00
N PRO A 177 12.92 -13.04 13.79
CA PRO A 177 13.53 -13.86 12.77
C PRO A 177 14.91 -13.29 12.44
N SER A 178 15.89 -14.16 12.22
CA SER A 178 17.26 -13.76 11.86
C SER A 178 17.32 -13.06 10.49
N GLU A 179 16.34 -13.34 9.63
CA GLU A 179 16.22 -12.79 8.28
C GLU A 179 14.75 -12.56 7.93
N LEU A 180 14.48 -11.53 7.13
CA LEU A 180 13.17 -11.26 6.56
C LEU A 180 13.27 -11.29 5.04
N ASP A 181 12.28 -11.90 4.39
CA ASP A 181 12.25 -11.97 2.93
C ASP A 181 11.50 -10.75 2.36
N PHE A 182 12.14 -10.05 1.43
CA PHE A 182 11.57 -8.90 0.75
C PHE A 182 11.44 -9.15 -0.74
N VAL A 183 10.40 -8.59 -1.35
CA VAL A 183 10.21 -8.60 -2.80
C VAL A 183 10.22 -7.17 -3.31
N SER A 184 10.98 -6.94 -4.39
CA SER A 184 10.98 -5.67 -5.11
C SER A 184 9.67 -5.53 -5.87
N ASN A 185 8.96 -4.42 -5.65
CA ASN A 185 7.81 -4.05 -6.48
C ASN A 185 8.23 -2.91 -7.41
N PRO A 186 8.39 -3.16 -8.72
CA PRO A 186 8.82 -2.14 -9.67
C PRO A 186 7.82 -0.98 -9.79
N ASP A 187 6.52 -1.22 -9.53
CA ASP A 187 5.47 -0.21 -9.72
C ASP A 187 5.36 0.79 -8.54
N LYS A 188 5.95 0.46 -7.38
CA LYS A 188 5.75 1.22 -6.14
C LYS A 188 7.03 1.79 -5.54
N ASN A 189 8.16 1.74 -6.25
CA ASN A 189 9.47 2.20 -5.77
C ASN A 189 9.73 1.79 -4.31
N GLY A 190 9.62 0.48 -4.01
CA GLY A 190 9.80 0.00 -2.64
C GLY A 190 9.95 -1.51 -2.52
N MET A 191 10.65 -1.91 -1.44
CA MET A 191 10.75 -3.29 -0.97
C MET A 191 9.53 -3.62 -0.10
N PHE A 192 8.81 -4.68 -0.45
CA PHE A 192 7.65 -5.16 0.30
C PHE A 192 8.04 -6.38 1.11
N LEU A 193 7.61 -6.42 2.37
CA LEU A 193 7.78 -7.61 3.21
C LEU A 193 6.87 -8.72 2.67
N LEU A 194 7.46 -9.84 2.28
CA LEU A 194 6.70 -10.95 1.70
C LEU A 194 5.86 -11.63 2.78
N ASN A 195 4.60 -11.97 2.49
CA ASN A 195 3.78 -12.74 3.42
C ASN A 195 3.99 -14.25 3.20
N ASN A 196 5.12 -14.77 3.70
CA ASN A 196 5.49 -16.18 3.66
C ASN A 196 5.66 -16.77 5.08
N ASP A 197 5.88 -18.08 5.19
CA ASP A 197 5.99 -18.75 6.49
C ASP A 197 7.13 -18.21 7.36
N LYS A 198 8.23 -17.78 6.74
CA LYS A 198 9.39 -17.18 7.44
C LYS A 198 9.06 -15.82 8.07
N ASN A 199 8.34 -14.97 7.34
CA ASN A 199 7.97 -13.63 7.80
C ASN A 199 6.68 -13.60 8.61
N LYS A 200 5.89 -14.67 8.59
CA LYS A 200 4.58 -14.76 9.24
C LYS A 200 4.61 -14.42 10.74
N PRO A 201 5.56 -14.91 11.55
CA PRO A 201 5.65 -14.52 12.97
C PRO A 201 5.76 -13.00 13.15
N PHE A 202 6.61 -12.35 12.36
CA PHE A 202 6.80 -10.90 12.38
C PHE A 202 5.56 -10.12 11.91
N ILE A 203 4.89 -10.58 10.85
CA ILE A 203 3.65 -9.94 10.34
C ILE A 203 2.52 -10.07 11.36
N ASP A 204 2.36 -11.26 11.96
CA ASP A 204 1.31 -11.51 12.93
C ASP A 204 1.54 -10.71 14.22
N GLN A 205 2.80 -10.45 14.60
CA GLN A 205 3.16 -9.51 15.67
C GLN A 205 2.62 -8.10 15.40
N LEU A 206 2.94 -7.53 14.24
CA LEU A 206 2.50 -6.18 13.86
C LEU A 206 0.97 -6.09 13.88
N ARG A 207 0.28 -7.10 13.35
CA ARG A 207 -1.18 -7.19 13.40
C ARG A 207 -1.71 -7.24 14.83
N LYS A 208 -1.06 -7.98 15.73
CA LYS A 208 -1.46 -8.04 17.15
C LYS A 208 -1.29 -6.67 17.84
N LEU A 209 -0.19 -5.96 17.59
CA LEU A 209 0.04 -4.60 18.11
C LEU A 209 -1.00 -3.61 17.57
N ASP A 210 -1.34 -3.68 16.28
CA ASP A 210 -2.40 -2.85 15.68
C ASP A 210 -3.79 -3.17 16.26
N ARG A 211 -4.07 -4.44 16.59
CA ARG A 211 -5.29 -4.83 17.30
C ARG A 211 -5.33 -4.25 18.72
N LEU A 212 -4.22 -4.31 19.46
CA LEU A 212 -4.14 -3.70 20.80
C LEU A 212 -4.35 -2.18 20.74
N ARG A 213 -3.79 -1.51 19.73
CA ARG A 213 -4.03 -0.09 19.47
C ARG A 213 -5.51 0.20 19.22
N THR A 214 -6.14 -0.57 18.34
CA THR A 214 -7.58 -0.43 18.00
C THR A 214 -8.46 -0.65 19.23
N TRP A 215 -8.14 -1.69 20.00
CA TRP A 215 -8.84 -2.02 21.23
C TRP A 215 -8.70 -0.90 22.27
N LEU A 216 -7.51 -0.33 22.44
CA LEU A 216 -7.27 0.80 23.34
C LEU A 216 -8.07 2.05 22.95
N GLU A 217 -8.21 2.35 21.66
CA GLU A 217 -9.00 3.49 21.16
C GLU A 217 -10.51 3.33 21.41
N ALA A 218 -11.00 2.10 21.54
CA ALA A 218 -12.40 1.81 21.86
C ALA A 218 -12.75 2.07 23.35
N ILE A 219 -11.75 2.29 24.21
CA ILE A 219 -11.94 2.50 25.64
C ILE A 219 -12.40 3.95 25.94
N PRO A 220 -13.53 4.17 26.63
CA PRO A 220 -14.01 5.52 26.95
C PRO A 220 -13.13 6.28 27.96
N ARG A 221 -12.87 7.56 27.66
CA ARG A 221 -11.86 8.41 28.33
C ARG A 221 -12.40 9.34 29.43
N GLY A 222 -13.61 9.07 29.93
CA GLY A 222 -14.44 10.05 30.66
C GLY A 222 -13.93 10.63 31.99
N ASN A 223 -12.72 10.31 32.47
CA ASN A 223 -12.13 10.99 33.63
C ASN A 223 -10.62 11.26 33.45
N PRO A 224 -10.04 12.27 34.14
CA PRO A 224 -8.63 12.66 33.96
C PRO A 224 -7.61 11.56 34.28
N GLN A 225 -7.89 10.71 35.27
CA GLN A 225 -6.99 9.62 35.65
C GLN A 225 -6.93 8.54 34.55
N ARG A 226 -8.08 8.22 33.96
CA ARG A 226 -8.20 7.29 32.82
C ARG A 226 -7.49 7.85 31.59
N GLU A 227 -7.59 9.15 31.35
CA GLU A 227 -6.87 9.82 30.27
C GLU A 227 -5.35 9.70 30.46
N TYR A 228 -4.85 9.85 31.69
CA TYR A 228 -3.43 9.65 32.00
C TYR A 228 -2.98 8.20 31.72
N THR A 229 -3.69 7.21 32.26
CA THR A 229 -3.36 5.79 32.05
C THR A 229 -3.45 5.41 30.57
N TYR A 230 -4.50 5.86 29.88
CA TYR A 230 -4.66 5.67 28.44
C TYR A 230 -3.46 6.22 27.65
N ARG A 231 -3.02 7.46 27.94
CA ARG A 231 -1.85 8.05 27.28
C ARG A 231 -0.58 7.25 27.54
N ALA A 232 -0.38 6.77 28.76
CA ALA A 232 0.76 5.95 29.12
C ALA A 232 0.77 4.60 28.37
N VAL A 233 -0.36 3.88 28.32
CA VAL A 233 -0.48 2.61 27.59
C VAL A 233 -0.33 2.85 26.08
N LYS A 234 -0.97 3.89 25.53
CA LYS A 234 -0.84 4.27 24.13
C LYS A 234 0.61 4.55 23.74
N ALA A 235 1.33 5.32 24.57
CA ALA A 235 2.74 5.60 24.34
C ALA A 235 3.59 4.33 24.31
N LYS A 236 3.33 3.36 25.20
CA LYS A 236 4.02 2.06 25.18
C LYS A 236 3.74 1.25 23.91
N ILE A 237 2.47 1.16 23.47
CA ILE A 237 2.11 0.46 22.23
C ILE A 237 2.79 1.12 21.02
N GLU A 238 2.74 2.45 20.91
CA GLU A 238 3.39 3.18 19.81
C GLU A 238 4.91 2.99 19.83
N GLN A 239 5.52 2.97 21.03
CA GLN A 239 6.95 2.69 21.17
C GLN A 239 7.30 1.26 20.74
N ALA A 240 6.49 0.26 21.10
CA ALA A 240 6.68 -1.12 20.66
C ALA A 240 6.55 -1.25 19.13
N ILE A 241 5.55 -0.60 18.51
CA ILE A 241 5.39 -0.53 17.05
C ILE A 241 6.63 0.14 16.41
N LYS A 242 7.10 1.24 16.99
CA LYS A 242 8.28 1.96 16.50
C LYS A 242 9.53 1.06 16.57
N ASN A 243 9.77 0.38 17.68
CA ASN A 243 10.88 -0.55 17.84
C ASN A 243 10.83 -1.66 16.77
N CYS A 244 9.67 -2.29 16.61
CA CYS A 244 9.47 -3.34 15.61
C CYS A 244 9.74 -2.86 14.18
N ARG A 245 9.36 -1.61 13.85
CA ARG A 245 9.67 -0.98 12.56
C ARG A 245 11.16 -0.64 12.41
N SER A 246 11.82 -0.18 13.46
CA SER A 246 13.26 0.07 13.46
C SER A 246 14.06 -1.21 13.26
N ASP A 247 13.66 -2.31 13.91
CA ASP A 247 14.29 -3.61 13.70
C ASP A 247 14.12 -4.10 12.26
N LYS A 248 12.92 -3.92 11.68
CA LYS A 248 12.70 -4.18 10.24
C LYS A 248 13.66 -3.38 9.36
N LEU A 249 13.85 -2.08 9.65
CA LEU A 249 14.77 -1.24 8.89
C LEU A 249 16.21 -1.74 9.00
N ARG A 250 16.68 -2.06 10.21
CA ARG A 250 18.01 -2.64 10.43
C ARG A 250 18.20 -3.94 9.66
N MET A 251 17.18 -4.80 9.60
CA MET A 251 17.25 -6.05 8.83
C MET A 251 17.32 -5.81 7.32
N VAL A 252 16.61 -4.82 6.79
CA VAL A 252 16.72 -4.41 5.38
C VAL A 252 18.13 -3.89 5.07
N GLU A 253 18.70 -3.05 5.94
CA GLU A 253 20.07 -2.53 5.78
C GLU A 253 21.11 -3.67 5.76
N MET A 254 20.98 -4.65 6.67
CA MET A 254 21.85 -5.84 6.65
C MET A 254 21.70 -6.64 5.35
N ALA A 255 20.47 -6.88 4.87
CA ALA A 255 20.22 -7.63 3.65
C ALA A 255 20.81 -6.93 2.41
N ILE A 256 20.69 -5.60 2.34
CA ILE A 256 21.34 -4.78 1.29
C ILE A 256 22.85 -4.92 1.38
N GLY A 257 23.43 -4.81 2.58
CA GLY A 257 24.88 -4.99 2.78
C GLY A 257 25.38 -6.35 2.31
N GLN A 258 24.69 -7.43 2.65
CA GLN A 258 25.02 -8.79 2.18
C GLN A 258 24.88 -8.94 0.66
N ALA A 259 23.83 -8.37 0.05
CA ALA A 259 23.63 -8.42 -1.39
C ALA A 259 24.74 -7.66 -2.14
N MET A 260 25.15 -6.49 -1.64
CA MET A 260 26.28 -5.73 -2.18
C MET A 260 27.59 -6.53 -2.09
N GLU A 261 27.84 -7.22 -0.99
CA GLU A 261 29.06 -8.03 -0.83
C GLU A 261 29.09 -9.22 -1.80
N ARG A 262 27.97 -9.94 -1.95
CA ARG A 262 27.84 -11.02 -2.96
C ARG A 262 28.06 -10.48 -4.38
N MET A 263 27.59 -9.28 -4.67
CA MET A 263 27.80 -8.64 -5.97
C MET A 263 29.28 -8.32 -6.20
N LYS A 264 30.01 -7.83 -5.20
CA LYS A 264 31.47 -7.63 -5.28
C LYS A 264 32.21 -8.95 -5.50
N GLU A 265 31.86 -10.00 -4.76
CA GLU A 265 32.46 -11.33 -4.94
C GLU A 265 32.22 -11.87 -6.35
N TYR A 266 31.02 -11.66 -6.90
CA TYR A 266 30.70 -12.05 -8.27
C TYR A 266 31.51 -11.27 -9.30
N GLN A 267 31.65 -9.94 -9.13
CA GLN A 267 32.50 -9.11 -9.97
C GLN A 267 33.96 -9.55 -9.90
N LEU A 268 34.47 -9.86 -8.70
CA LEU A 268 35.83 -10.36 -8.51
C LEU A 268 36.04 -11.71 -9.23
N LYS A 269 35.09 -12.65 -9.12
CA LYS A 269 35.16 -13.93 -9.84
C LYS A 269 35.14 -13.76 -11.36
N LEU A 270 34.29 -12.87 -11.88
CA LEU A 270 34.29 -12.54 -13.31
C LEU A 270 35.63 -11.95 -13.74
N TYR A 271 36.22 -11.09 -12.92
CA TYR A 271 37.53 -10.51 -13.16
C TYR A 271 38.64 -11.57 -13.19
N GLU A 272 38.67 -12.47 -12.21
CA GLU A 272 39.61 -13.61 -12.17
C GLU A 272 39.48 -14.48 -13.42
N GLN A 273 38.25 -14.82 -13.83
CA GLN A 273 37.99 -15.60 -15.04
C GLN A 273 38.49 -14.88 -16.31
N LEU A 274 38.22 -13.59 -16.43
CA LEU A 274 38.67 -12.78 -17.57
C LEU A 274 40.20 -12.67 -17.60
N SER A 275 40.83 -12.50 -16.43
CA SER A 275 42.28 -12.46 -16.27
C SER A 275 42.90 -13.79 -16.72
N THR A 276 42.41 -14.94 -16.23
CA THR A 276 42.87 -16.27 -16.62
C THR A 276 42.70 -16.51 -18.12
N ALA A 277 41.56 -16.16 -18.70
CA ALA A 277 41.32 -16.27 -20.13
C ALA A 277 42.32 -15.43 -20.95
N SER A 278 42.60 -14.20 -20.49
CA SER A 278 43.56 -13.31 -21.14
C SER A 278 44.98 -13.89 -21.15
N TYR A 279 45.43 -14.47 -20.03
CA TYR A 279 46.74 -15.15 -19.97
C TYR A 279 46.80 -16.36 -20.91
N SER A 280 45.76 -17.18 -20.94
CA SER A 280 45.69 -18.34 -21.84
C SER A 280 45.75 -17.92 -23.32
N ILE A 281 45.07 -16.83 -23.68
CA ILE A 281 45.12 -16.25 -25.03
C ILE A 281 46.54 -15.75 -25.35
N LEU A 282 47.19 -15.03 -24.43
CA LEU A 282 48.56 -14.55 -24.61
C LEU A 282 49.55 -15.70 -24.84
N SER A 283 49.50 -16.74 -24.01
CA SER A 283 50.35 -17.92 -24.18
C SER A 283 50.08 -18.64 -25.49
N SER A 284 48.81 -18.79 -25.88
CA SER A 284 48.43 -19.42 -27.16
C SER A 284 48.90 -18.58 -28.35
N LEU A 285 48.86 -17.26 -28.25
CA LEU A 285 49.32 -16.35 -29.30
C LEU A 285 50.84 -16.43 -29.48
N ASP A 286 51.59 -16.47 -28.38
CA ASP A 286 53.06 -16.60 -28.41
C ASP A 286 53.50 -17.92 -29.07
N GLU A 287 52.84 -19.03 -28.69
CA GLU A 287 53.05 -20.34 -29.33
C GLU A 287 52.66 -20.32 -30.82
N TYR A 288 51.52 -19.73 -31.14
CA TYR A 288 51.02 -19.59 -32.51
C TYR A 288 51.99 -18.82 -33.40
N VAL A 289 52.46 -17.64 -32.95
CA VAL A 289 53.42 -16.81 -33.68
C VAL A 289 54.76 -17.54 -33.83
N SER A 290 55.20 -18.27 -32.81
CA SER A 290 56.43 -19.08 -32.87
C SER A 290 56.33 -20.24 -33.86
N SER A 291 55.13 -20.76 -34.09
CA SER A 291 54.86 -21.85 -35.04
C SER A 291 54.82 -21.42 -36.50
N PHE A 292 54.90 -20.11 -36.80
CA PHE A 292 54.77 -19.58 -38.15
C PHE A 292 55.82 -20.16 -39.10
N LYS A 293 55.34 -20.89 -40.10
CA LYS A 293 56.14 -21.34 -41.22
C LYS A 293 56.24 -20.21 -42.24
N TYR A 294 57.38 -19.53 -42.24
CA TYR A 294 57.68 -18.52 -43.23
C TYR A 294 58.05 -19.20 -44.56
N PRO A 295 57.26 -19.03 -45.63
CA PRO A 295 57.64 -19.57 -46.92
C PRO A 295 58.92 -18.89 -47.40
N SER A 296 59.81 -19.68 -48.02
CA SER A 296 61.07 -19.18 -48.62
C SER A 296 60.82 -18.31 -49.85
N GLU A 297 59.63 -18.43 -50.46
CA GLU A 297 59.22 -17.71 -51.66
C GLU A 297 57.74 -17.38 -51.61
N LEU A 298 57.36 -16.21 -52.15
CA LEU A 298 55.98 -15.79 -52.34
C LEU A 298 55.78 -15.35 -53.79
N ASP A 299 54.62 -15.66 -54.34
CA ASP A 299 54.25 -15.26 -55.70
C ASP A 299 53.50 -13.92 -55.65
N PHE A 300 53.92 -12.95 -56.45
CA PHE A 300 53.33 -11.60 -56.44
C PHE A 300 52.69 -11.29 -57.79
N VAL A 301 51.55 -10.59 -57.78
CA VAL A 301 50.99 -9.94 -58.98
C VAL A 301 51.20 -8.44 -58.89
N SER A 302 51.69 -7.87 -60.00
CA SER A 302 51.71 -6.43 -60.18
C SER A 302 50.28 -5.93 -60.32
N ASN A 303 49.81 -5.15 -59.34
CA ASN A 303 48.54 -4.45 -59.46
C ASN A 303 48.80 -3.09 -60.12
N PRO A 304 48.34 -2.84 -61.35
CA PRO A 304 48.61 -1.58 -62.04
C PRO A 304 47.87 -0.38 -61.42
N LYS A 305 46.87 -0.59 -60.56
CA LYS A 305 46.04 0.48 -59.95
C LYS A 305 46.52 0.93 -58.58
N ASN A 306 47.31 0.12 -57.90
CA ASN A 306 47.87 0.42 -56.59
C ASN A 306 49.35 0.10 -56.74
N TYR A 307 50.24 1.08 -56.61
CA TYR A 307 51.70 0.91 -56.74
C TYR A 307 52.35 -0.11 -55.75
N GLY A 308 51.56 -0.97 -55.10
CA GLY A 308 51.97 -2.11 -54.31
C GLY A 308 51.68 -3.45 -55.00
N MET A 309 52.61 -4.40 -54.83
CA MET A 309 52.43 -5.80 -55.23
C MET A 309 51.42 -6.48 -54.29
N VAL A 310 50.39 -7.10 -54.85
CA VAL A 310 49.36 -7.84 -54.11
C VAL A 310 49.70 -9.33 -54.17
N HIS A 311 49.51 -10.05 -53.06
CA HIS A 311 49.71 -11.50 -53.03
C HIS A 311 48.77 -12.19 -54.01
N LEU A 312 49.30 -13.13 -54.81
CA LEU A 312 48.46 -14.10 -55.51
C LEU A 312 47.77 -14.98 -54.48
N ASN A 313 46.45 -15.10 -54.54
CA ASN A 313 45.72 -16.07 -53.73
C ASN A 313 45.85 -17.48 -54.36
N ASN A 314 47.06 -18.03 -54.31
CA ASN A 314 47.38 -19.38 -54.78
C ASN A 314 47.75 -20.30 -53.61
N ASP A 315 47.83 -21.60 -53.85
CA ASP A 315 48.09 -22.59 -52.80
C ASP A 315 49.44 -22.37 -52.09
N LYS A 316 50.43 -21.80 -52.79
CA LYS A 316 51.76 -21.48 -52.25
C LYS A 316 51.69 -20.35 -51.22
N ASN A 317 50.94 -19.28 -51.50
CA ASN A 317 50.83 -18.11 -50.62
C ASN A 317 49.73 -18.25 -49.56
N LYS A 318 48.78 -19.17 -49.76
CA LYS A 318 47.59 -19.33 -48.91
C LYS A 318 47.90 -19.48 -47.42
N PRO A 319 48.93 -20.24 -46.98
CA PRO A 319 49.30 -20.28 -45.57
C PRO A 319 49.63 -18.88 -45.03
N PHE A 320 50.52 -18.15 -45.70
CA PHE A 320 50.94 -16.81 -45.29
C PHE A 320 49.80 -15.79 -45.29
N ILE A 321 48.90 -15.85 -46.28
CA ILE A 321 47.72 -14.96 -46.36
C ILE A 321 46.73 -15.26 -45.22
N ASN A 322 46.51 -16.54 -44.92
CA ASN A 322 45.63 -16.94 -43.82
C ASN A 322 46.18 -16.47 -42.47
N GLU A 323 47.49 -16.60 -42.26
CA GLU A 323 48.15 -16.09 -41.04
C GLU A 323 47.97 -14.58 -40.85
N LEU A 324 48.15 -13.78 -41.92
CA LEU A 324 47.89 -12.34 -41.87
C LEU A 324 46.42 -12.03 -41.55
N ARG A 325 45.48 -12.73 -42.19
CA ARG A 325 44.04 -12.56 -41.93
C ARG A 325 43.68 -12.92 -40.49
N ASN A 326 44.30 -13.95 -39.93
CA ASN A 326 44.07 -14.37 -38.55
C ASN A 326 44.56 -13.29 -37.57
N LEU A 327 45.74 -12.71 -37.79
CA LEU A 327 46.23 -11.59 -36.97
C LEU A 327 45.33 -10.35 -37.05
N ASP A 328 44.84 -10.00 -38.25
CA ASP A 328 43.88 -8.91 -38.42
C ASP A 328 42.54 -9.21 -37.73
N GLY A 329 42.09 -10.46 -37.76
CA GLY A 329 40.91 -10.93 -37.03
C GLY A 329 41.07 -10.78 -35.52
N ILE A 330 42.22 -11.21 -34.97
CA ILE A 330 42.54 -11.04 -33.55
C ILE A 330 42.57 -9.56 -33.17
N ARG A 331 43.16 -8.71 -34.01
CA ARG A 331 43.19 -7.26 -33.79
C ARG A 331 41.78 -6.65 -33.76
N ALA A 332 40.90 -7.08 -34.66
CA ALA A 332 39.51 -6.64 -34.67
C ALA A 332 38.74 -7.11 -33.42
N CYS A 333 38.96 -8.35 -32.98
CA CYS A 333 38.40 -8.87 -31.74
C CYS A 333 38.88 -8.07 -30.53
N LEU A 334 40.19 -7.75 -30.43
CA LEU A 334 40.73 -6.91 -29.36
C LEU A 334 40.09 -5.52 -29.35
N ALA A 335 39.90 -4.89 -30.51
CA ALA A 335 39.27 -3.58 -30.60
C ALA A 335 37.79 -3.57 -30.15
N ALA A 336 37.11 -4.73 -30.17
CA ALA A 336 35.73 -4.87 -29.72
C ALA A 336 35.60 -5.09 -28.20
N ILE A 337 36.68 -5.45 -27.51
CA ILE A 337 36.68 -5.65 -26.06
C ILE A 337 36.74 -4.28 -25.36
N SER A 338 35.67 -3.94 -24.63
CA SER A 338 35.67 -2.75 -23.76
C SER A 338 36.44 -3.04 -22.48
N THR A 339 37.38 -2.17 -22.12
CA THR A 339 38.12 -2.24 -20.85
C THR A 339 37.37 -1.59 -19.69
N ASN A 340 36.32 -0.80 -19.98
CA ASN A 340 35.51 -0.07 -19.00
C ASN A 340 36.32 0.76 -17.97
N GLY A 341 37.54 1.20 -18.34
CA GLY A 341 38.42 1.99 -17.49
C GLY A 341 39.16 1.20 -16.39
N ASP A 342 39.18 -0.14 -16.47
CA ASP A 342 39.97 -0.96 -15.55
C ASP A 342 41.46 -0.91 -15.91
N PRO A 343 42.35 -0.38 -15.04
CA PRO A 343 43.75 -0.17 -15.39
C PRO A 343 44.54 -1.45 -15.67
N GLU A 344 44.21 -2.55 -15.01
CA GLU A 344 44.94 -3.81 -15.17
C GLU A 344 44.49 -4.54 -16.44
N LEU A 345 43.19 -4.50 -16.76
CA LEU A 345 42.65 -4.98 -18.03
C LEU A 345 43.15 -4.15 -19.20
N GLU A 346 43.25 -2.82 -19.05
CA GLU A 346 43.86 -1.93 -20.04
C GLU A 346 45.32 -2.29 -20.30
N TYR A 347 46.11 -2.51 -19.24
CA TYR A 347 47.49 -2.93 -19.37
C TYR A 347 47.61 -4.26 -20.13
N LYS A 348 46.77 -5.26 -19.80
CA LYS A 348 46.76 -6.57 -20.49
C LYS A 348 46.32 -6.44 -21.95
N HIS A 349 45.24 -5.70 -22.21
CA HIS A 349 44.75 -5.42 -23.57
C HIS A 349 45.83 -4.77 -24.43
N GLN A 350 46.53 -3.79 -23.87
CA GLN A 350 47.63 -3.10 -24.52
C GLN A 350 48.80 -4.04 -24.78
N ALA A 351 49.16 -4.90 -23.82
CA ALA A 351 50.21 -5.90 -23.99
C ALA A 351 49.90 -6.86 -25.15
N VAL A 352 48.69 -7.44 -25.21
CA VAL A 352 48.27 -8.31 -26.33
C VAL A 352 48.33 -7.55 -27.66
N SER A 353 47.79 -6.32 -27.68
CA SER A 353 47.76 -5.47 -28.87
C SER A 353 49.18 -5.18 -29.40
N VAL A 354 50.14 -4.95 -28.51
CA VAL A 354 51.55 -4.74 -28.86
C VAL A 354 52.17 -5.99 -29.48
N GLU A 355 51.92 -7.19 -28.92
CA GLU A 355 52.46 -8.43 -29.48
C GLU A 355 51.85 -8.78 -30.84
N VAL A 356 50.52 -8.62 -31.01
CA VAL A 356 49.87 -8.78 -32.33
C VAL A 356 50.47 -7.82 -33.36
N ALA A 357 50.70 -6.56 -32.98
CA ALA A 357 51.32 -5.57 -33.85
C ALA A 357 52.78 -5.93 -34.21
N LYS A 358 53.55 -6.48 -33.27
CA LYS A 358 54.92 -6.97 -33.51
C LYS A 358 54.90 -8.15 -34.49
N ALA A 359 54.05 -9.16 -34.28
CA ALA A 359 53.92 -10.32 -35.16
C ALA A 359 53.55 -9.91 -36.59
N ALA A 360 52.54 -9.04 -36.73
CA ALA A 360 52.13 -8.49 -38.02
C ALA A 360 53.28 -7.75 -38.72
N LYS A 361 54.08 -6.98 -37.97
CA LYS A 361 55.26 -6.27 -38.51
C LYS A 361 56.35 -7.23 -38.96
N VAL A 362 56.60 -8.32 -38.24
CA VAL A 362 57.56 -9.36 -38.65
C VAL A 362 57.13 -9.98 -39.97
N MET A 363 55.86 -10.38 -40.11
CA MET A 363 55.32 -10.92 -41.36
C MET A 363 55.44 -9.93 -42.52
N GLN A 364 55.07 -8.66 -42.30
CA GLN A 364 55.21 -7.61 -43.31
C GLN A 364 56.68 -7.39 -43.73
N ASN A 365 57.63 -7.44 -42.79
CA ASN A 365 59.05 -7.33 -43.10
C ASN A 365 59.54 -8.52 -43.94
N HIS A 366 59.13 -9.74 -43.59
CA HIS A 366 59.44 -10.95 -44.37
C HIS A 366 58.90 -10.84 -45.80
N GLN A 367 57.64 -10.44 -45.95
CA GLN A 367 57.04 -10.15 -47.26
C GLN A 367 57.87 -9.13 -48.05
N ARG A 368 58.26 -8.01 -47.44
CA ARG A 368 59.08 -6.98 -48.11
C ARG A 368 60.45 -7.52 -48.52
N LYS A 369 61.06 -8.42 -47.73
CA LYS A 369 62.33 -9.06 -48.05
C LYS A 369 62.21 -9.95 -49.28
N LEU A 370 61.18 -10.81 -49.33
CA LEU A 370 60.90 -11.66 -50.48
C LEU A 370 60.57 -10.85 -51.74
N LEU A 371 59.81 -9.77 -51.59
CA LEU A 371 59.48 -8.87 -52.70
C LEU A 371 60.74 -8.26 -53.32
N ARG A 372 61.68 -7.78 -52.48
CA ARG A 372 62.97 -7.24 -52.94
C ARG A 372 63.83 -8.31 -53.61
N HIS A 373 63.78 -9.55 -53.14
CA HIS A 373 64.50 -10.67 -53.74
C HIS A 373 63.97 -10.98 -55.15
N ASN A 374 62.65 -11.12 -55.30
CA ASN A 374 62.03 -11.39 -56.61
C ASN A 374 62.23 -10.23 -57.60
N ALA A 375 62.11 -8.98 -57.15
CA ALA A 375 62.36 -7.81 -58.00
C ALA A 375 63.80 -7.74 -58.53
N LYS A 376 64.79 -8.23 -57.76
CA LYS A 376 66.18 -8.35 -58.22
C LYS A 376 66.34 -9.47 -59.25
N ALA A 377 65.71 -10.63 -59.02
CA ALA A 377 65.76 -11.76 -59.93
C ALA A 377 65.19 -11.43 -61.32
N HIS A 378 64.15 -10.59 -61.40
CA HIS A 378 63.55 -10.16 -62.67
C HIS A 378 64.23 -8.95 -63.35
N ARG A 379 65.22 -8.32 -62.71
CA ARG A 379 66.02 -7.22 -63.31
C ARG A 379 67.33 -7.68 -63.92
N SER A 380 67.69 -8.96 -63.80
CA SER A 380 68.81 -9.54 -64.55
C SER A 380 68.46 -9.51 -66.05
N PRO A 381 69.30 -8.92 -66.92
CA PRO A 381 69.02 -8.86 -68.34
C PRO A 381 68.92 -10.29 -68.90
N PRO A 382 67.99 -10.56 -69.84
CA PRO A 382 68.02 -11.82 -70.58
C PRO A 382 69.36 -11.87 -71.31
N VAL A 383 70.14 -12.91 -71.05
CA VAL A 383 71.38 -13.21 -71.79
C VAL A 383 71.01 -13.59 -73.21
#